data_AF-A0A955BYK9-F1
#
_entry.id   AF-A0A955BYK9-F1
#
_cell.length_a   1.000
_cell.length_b   1.000
_cell.length_c   1.000
_cell.angle_alpha   90.00
_cell.angle_beta   90.00
_cell.angle_gamma   90.00
#
_symmetry.space_group_name_H-M   'P 1'
#
loop_
_entity.id
_entity.type
_entity.pdbx_description
1 polymer ?
#
loop_
_entity_poly.entity_id
_entity_poly.type
_entity_poly.pdbx_seq_one_letter_code
_entity_poly.pdbx_strand_id
1 'polypeptide(L)'
;MPRERSRVAQPSVRYYYVDESGDPTLFDAKGRVIVGAQGRSRFFFLGKLDVADPESLAAELNTLRSRLLREPYFAGVPSMQPERGKTATHFHA
;
A
#
# COMPACT_ATOMS: atom_id res chain seq x y z
N MET A 1 -3.15 -17.76 51.68
CA MET A 1 -2.81 -17.83 50.24
C MET A 1 -3.34 -16.57 49.56
N PRO A 2 -2.51 -15.59 49.15
CA PRO A 2 -3.00 -14.43 48.42
C PRO A 2 -3.30 -14.83 46.96
N ARG A 3 -4.48 -14.43 46.47
CA ARG A 3 -4.86 -14.62 45.06
C ARG A 3 -4.17 -13.55 44.22
N GLU A 4 -3.33 -13.98 43.29
CA GLU A 4 -2.71 -13.14 42.28
C GLU A 4 -3.78 -12.55 41.36
N ARG A 5 -3.93 -11.22 41.38
CA ARG A 5 -4.87 -10.52 40.50
C ARG A 5 -4.27 -10.56 39.10
N SER A 6 -4.92 -11.27 38.19
CA SER A 6 -4.62 -11.26 36.78
C SER A 6 -4.66 -9.82 36.25
N ARG A 7 -3.51 -9.34 35.79
CA ARG A 7 -3.36 -8.03 35.15
C ARG A 7 -4.13 -8.06 33.84
N VAL A 8 -5.26 -7.34 33.78
CA VAL A 8 -6.00 -7.14 32.52
C VAL A 8 -5.07 -6.44 31.54
N ALA A 9 -4.83 -7.06 30.39
CA ALA A 9 -4.02 -6.46 29.33
C ALA A 9 -4.68 -5.16 28.88
N GLN A 10 -3.90 -4.08 28.82
CA GLN A 10 -4.41 -2.80 28.31
C GLN A 10 -4.69 -2.91 26.81
N PRO A 11 -5.69 -2.17 26.28
CA PRO A 11 -5.93 -2.11 24.85
C PRO A 11 -4.67 -1.64 24.12
N SER A 12 -4.27 -2.35 23.07
CA SER A 12 -3.17 -1.96 22.19
C SER A 12 -3.72 -1.64 20.81
N VAL A 13 -3.20 -0.58 20.20
CA VAL A 13 -3.54 -0.19 18.82
C VAL A 13 -2.58 -0.92 17.88
N ARG A 14 -3.10 -1.45 16.76
CA ARG A 14 -2.30 -2.00 15.67
C ARG A 14 -2.68 -1.32 14.36
N TYR A 15 -1.68 -1.01 13.55
CA TYR A 15 -1.86 -0.34 12.27
C TYR A 15 -1.69 -1.34 11.14
N TYR A 16 -2.73 -1.49 10.33
CA TYR A 16 -2.72 -2.34 9.15
C TYR A 16 -2.98 -1.50 7.92
N TYR A 17 -2.18 -1.74 6.88
CA TYR A 17 -2.37 -1.18 5.56
C TYR A 17 -2.68 -2.33 4.61
N VAL A 18 -3.69 -2.15 3.77
CA VAL A 18 -4.15 -3.15 2.83
C VAL A 18 -4.14 -2.52 1.45
N ASP A 19 -3.63 -3.26 0.48
CA ASP A 19 -3.56 -2.81 -0.90
C ASP A 19 -4.01 -3.92 -1.86
N GLU A 20 -4.63 -3.49 -2.95
CA GLU A 20 -5.32 -4.33 -3.91
C GLU A 20 -4.59 -4.28 -5.25
N SER A 21 -4.23 -5.44 -5.81
CA SER A 21 -3.61 -5.47 -7.14
C SER A 21 -4.18 -6.55 -8.06
N GLY A 22 -4.14 -6.23 -9.35
CA GLY A 22 -4.79 -7.02 -10.41
C GLY A 22 -5.89 -6.24 -11.11
N ASP A 23 -6.65 -6.95 -11.95
CA ASP A 23 -7.81 -6.39 -12.66
C ASP A 23 -9.08 -6.66 -11.84
N PRO A 24 -9.77 -5.62 -11.32
CA PRO A 24 -11.01 -5.79 -10.57
C PRO A 24 -12.22 -6.07 -11.50
N THR A 25 -12.03 -6.09 -12.82
CA THR A 25 -13.12 -6.25 -13.79
C THR A 25 -13.60 -7.70 -13.81
N LEU A 26 -14.72 -7.95 -13.13
CA LEU A 26 -15.35 -9.28 -13.06
C LEU A 26 -16.30 -9.56 -14.23
N PHE A 27 -16.82 -8.50 -14.85
CA PHE A 27 -17.83 -8.59 -15.92
C PHE A 27 -17.43 -7.76 -17.14
N ASP A 28 -17.75 -8.25 -18.33
CA ASP A 28 -17.64 -7.42 -19.53
C ASP A 28 -18.79 -6.40 -19.62
N ALA A 29 -18.71 -5.52 -20.62
CA ALA A 29 -19.73 -4.50 -20.89
C ALA A 29 -21.14 -5.06 -21.18
N LYS A 30 -21.29 -6.39 -21.36
CA LYS A 30 -22.56 -7.08 -21.58
C LYS A 30 -23.02 -7.87 -20.34
N GLY A 31 -22.31 -7.75 -19.21
CA GLY A 31 -22.63 -8.43 -17.95
C GLY A 31 -22.20 -9.90 -17.88
N ARG A 32 -21.35 -10.38 -18.80
CA ARG A 32 -20.84 -11.76 -18.77
C ARG A 32 -19.66 -11.85 -17.81
N VAL A 33 -19.60 -12.92 -17.01
CA VAL A 33 -18.45 -13.22 -16.14
C VAL A 33 -17.22 -13.46 -17.01
N ILE A 34 -16.12 -12.73 -16.74
CA ILE A 34 -14.88 -12.84 -17.51
C ILE A 34 -13.70 -13.40 -16.71
N VAL A 35 -13.90 -13.68 -15.42
CA VAL A 35 -12.90 -14.32 -14.56
C VAL A 35 -12.57 -15.71 -15.12
N GLY A 36 -11.28 -16.01 -15.28
CA GLY A 36 -10.83 -17.29 -15.82
C GLY A 36 -10.78 -17.37 -17.34
N ALA A 37 -11.30 -16.37 -18.07
CA ALA A 37 -11.19 -16.34 -19.52
C ALA A 37 -9.73 -16.14 -19.97
N GLN A 38 -9.39 -16.69 -21.14
CA GLN A 38 -8.05 -16.57 -21.71
C GLN A 38 -7.64 -15.09 -21.86
N GLY A 39 -6.42 -14.76 -21.42
CA GLY A 39 -5.89 -13.38 -21.44
C GLY A 39 -6.38 -12.47 -20.32
N ARG A 40 -7.16 -12.98 -19.35
CA ARG A 40 -7.61 -12.24 -18.17
C ARG A 40 -7.05 -12.83 -16.89
N SER A 41 -6.93 -12.00 -15.85
CA SER A 41 -6.44 -12.49 -14.57
C SER A 41 -7.37 -13.56 -14.01
N ARG A 42 -6.77 -14.64 -13.51
CA ARG A 42 -7.49 -15.68 -12.77
C ARG A 42 -7.52 -15.40 -11.27
N PHE A 43 -6.67 -14.48 -10.82
CA PHE A 43 -6.42 -14.21 -9.43
C PHE A 43 -6.50 -12.71 -9.19
N PHE A 44 -6.84 -12.37 -7.96
CA PHE A 44 -6.71 -11.03 -7.42
C PHE A 44 -5.76 -11.12 -6.24
N PHE A 45 -4.91 -10.12 -6.08
CA PHE A 45 -3.93 -10.10 -5.01
C PHE A 45 -4.33 -9.06 -3.97
N LEU A 46 -4.20 -9.45 -2.71
CA LEU A 46 -4.38 -8.57 -1.57
C LEU A 46 -3.08 -8.54 -0.78
N GLY A 47 -2.43 -7.39 -0.76
CA GLY A 47 -1.28 -7.11 0.08
C GLY A 47 -1.73 -6.62 1.45
N LYS A 48 -1.07 -7.09 2.51
CA LYS A 48 -1.24 -6.55 3.86
C LYS A 48 0.14 -6.22 4.44
N LEU A 49 0.23 -5.04 5.05
CA LEU A 49 1.36 -4.62 5.87
C LEU A 49 0.89 -4.39 7.30
N ASP A 50 1.55 -5.04 8.27
CA ASP A 50 1.42 -4.77 9.70
C ASP A 50 2.56 -3.84 10.12
N VAL A 51 2.23 -2.67 10.69
CA VAL A 51 3.21 -1.63 11.03
C VAL A 51 3.13 -1.32 12.51
N ALA A 52 4.24 -1.54 13.21
CA ALA A 52 4.36 -1.25 14.62
C ALA A 52 4.39 0.27 14.91
N ASP A 53 5.10 1.03 14.07
CA ASP A 53 5.26 2.49 14.19
C ASP A 53 5.00 3.17 12.83
N PRO A 54 3.76 3.61 12.57
CA PRO A 54 3.39 4.24 11.31
C PRO A 54 4.00 5.62 11.12
N GLU A 55 4.32 6.34 12.20
CA GLU A 55 4.88 7.69 12.13
C GLU A 55 6.33 7.64 11.64
N SER A 56 7.13 6.75 12.22
CA SER A 56 8.51 6.54 11.78
C SER A 56 8.57 6.08 10.32
N LEU A 57 7.74 5.09 9.94
CA LEU A 57 7.67 4.62 8.55
C LEU A 57 7.32 5.76 7.58
N ALA A 58 6.36 6.62 7.93
CA ALA A 58 5.99 7.76 7.11
C ALA A 58 7.14 8.76 6.96
N ALA A 59 7.89 9.05 8.04
CA ALA A 59 9.04 9.94 8.00
C ALA A 59 10.17 9.40 7.09
N GLU A 60 10.45 8.10 7.18
CA GLU A 60 11.45 7.44 6.35
C GLU A 60 11.05 7.45 4.86
N LEU A 61 9.80 7.13 4.55
CA LEU A 61 9.28 7.18 3.17
C LEU A 61 9.33 8.60 2.60
N ASN A 62 8.96 9.62 3.38
CA ASN A 62 9.05 11.02 2.94
C ASN A 62 10.51 11.44 2.68
N THR A 63 11.44 10.97 3.51
CA THR A 63 12.88 11.19 3.33
C THR A 63 13.38 10.54 2.04
N LEU A 64 13.00 9.29 1.80
CA LEU A 64 13.34 8.57 0.57
C LEU A 64 12.80 9.31 -0.66
N ARG A 65 11.52 9.70 -0.67
CA ARG A 65 10.91 10.45 -1.79
C ARG A 65 11.70 11.73 -2.07
N SER A 66 12.04 12.47 -1.02
CA SER A 66 12.81 13.72 -1.14
C SER A 66 14.20 13.49 -1.73
N ARG A 67 14.84 12.35 -1.44
CA ARG A 67 16.13 11.98 -2.05
C ARG A 67 15.96 11.62 -3.53
N LEU A 68 14.97 10.81 -3.88
CA LEU A 68 14.70 10.42 -5.27
C LEU A 68 14.40 11.63 -6.17
N LEU A 69 13.65 12.62 -5.66
CA LEU A 69 13.32 13.83 -6.42
C LEU A 69 14.52 14.75 -6.69
N ARG A 70 15.59 14.63 -5.91
CA ARG A 70 16.81 15.45 -6.08
C ARG A 70 17.88 14.74 -6.90
N GLU A 71 17.69 13.47 -7.20
CA GLU A 71 18.68 12.64 -7.86
C GLU A 71 18.61 12.83 -9.38
N PRO A 72 19.69 13.31 -10.04
CA PRO A 72 19.69 13.61 -11.47
C PRO A 72 19.31 12.42 -12.36
N TYR A 73 19.60 11.20 -11.91
CA TYR A 73 19.20 9.96 -12.60
C TYR A 73 17.69 9.89 -12.88
N PHE A 74 16.85 10.43 -11.99
CA PHE A 74 15.39 10.38 -12.12
C PHE A 74 14.77 11.59 -12.81
N ALA A 75 15.56 12.56 -13.27
CA ALA A 75 15.05 13.80 -13.88
C ALA A 75 14.14 13.55 -15.10
N GLY A 76 14.40 12.49 -15.86
CA GLY A 76 13.60 12.09 -17.03
C GLY A 76 12.38 11.24 -16.71
N VAL A 77 12.19 10.80 -15.46
CA VAL A 77 11.13 9.85 -15.11
C VAL A 77 9.80 10.59 -14.92
N PRO A 78 8.76 10.32 -15.74
CA PRO A 78 7.52 11.09 -15.69
C PRO A 78 6.80 11.03 -14.34
N SER A 79 6.90 9.92 -13.60
CA SER A 79 6.28 9.83 -12.27
C SER A 79 6.98 10.64 -11.18
N MET A 80 8.23 11.08 -11.43
CA MET A 80 9.03 11.90 -10.53
C MET A 80 8.91 13.40 -10.82
N GLN A 81 8.11 13.79 -11.81
CA GLN A 81 7.80 15.19 -12.11
C GLN A 81 6.66 15.68 -11.20
N PRO A 82 6.85 16.72 -10.37
CA PRO A 82 5.81 17.24 -9.48
C PRO A 82 4.51 17.59 -10.18
N GLU A 83 4.59 18.08 -11.41
CA GLU A 83 3.45 18.51 -12.24
C GLU A 83 2.58 17.34 -12.70
N ARG A 84 3.12 16.11 -12.65
CA ARG A 84 2.41 14.88 -13.07
C ARG A 84 1.62 14.23 -11.93
N GLY A 85 1.78 14.70 -10.68
CA GLY A 85 0.97 14.29 -9.54
C GLY A 85 1.08 12.81 -9.13
N LYS A 86 2.19 12.13 -9.46
CA LYS A 86 2.42 10.70 -9.16
C LYS A 86 3.39 10.50 -7.98
N THR A 87 4.46 9.74 -8.17
CA THR A 87 5.50 9.44 -7.16
C THR A 87 6.11 10.69 -6.54
N ALA A 88 6.12 11.81 -7.27
CA ALA A 88 6.54 13.10 -6.75
C ALA A 88 5.70 13.63 -5.58
N THR A 89 4.42 13.21 -5.46
CA THR A 89 3.55 13.59 -4.34
C THR A 89 3.41 12.45 -3.34
N HIS A 90 3.17 11.22 -3.79
CA HIS A 90 2.98 10.04 -2.94
C HIS A 90 3.56 8.80 -3.60
N PHE A 91 4.14 7.88 -2.82
CA PHE A 91 4.37 6.53 -3.32
C PHE A 91 3.00 5.85 -3.48
N HIS A 92 2.62 5.59 -4.73
CA HIS A 92 1.49 4.73 -5.05
C HIS A 92 2.04 3.34 -5.35
N ALA A 93 1.39 2.29 -4.85
CA ALA A 93 1.49 0.93 -5.38
C ALA A 93 0.73 0.83 -6.71
#